data_AF-A0A2Z3HZ44-F1
#
_entry.id   AF-A0A2Z3HZ44-F1
#
_cell.length_a   1.000
_cell.length_b   1.000
_cell.length_c   1.000
_cell.angle_alpha   90.00
_cell.angle_beta   90.00
_cell.angle_gamma   90.00
#
_symmetry.space_group_name_H-M   'P 1'
#
loop_
_entity.id
_entity.type
_entity.pdbx_description
1 polymer ?
#
loop_
_entity_poly.entity_id
_entity_poly.type
_entity_poly.pdbx_seq_one_letter_code
_entity_poly.pdbx_strand_id
1 'polypeptide(L)'
;MKKAVIFLALIVLAGCATKPIPFDQAKPVPSKRLYAFQDKSQPAKILVTRDSGYQGFLCGVKFYIDGKLAAQLETSEKAIFYVPEGAHTVSADHNCHGPVDGTVLTTTTEDSTGLRISVGLNGAHINPIIYQADSSL
;
A
#
# COMPACT_ATOMS: atom_id res chain seq x y z
N MET A 1 -11.77 15.37 -38.93
CA MET A 1 -11.58 13.94 -38.59
C MET A 1 -10.23 13.63 -37.94
N LYS A 2 -9.08 14.07 -38.48
CA LYS A 2 -7.74 13.84 -37.87
C LYS A 2 -7.55 14.39 -36.46
N LYS A 3 -8.13 15.58 -36.15
CA LYS A 3 -8.02 16.21 -34.82
C LYS A 3 -8.75 15.44 -33.70
N ALA A 4 -9.83 14.71 -34.04
CA ALA A 4 -10.59 13.92 -33.07
C ALA A 4 -9.83 12.66 -32.64
N VAL A 5 -9.07 12.05 -33.55
CA VAL A 5 -8.23 10.87 -33.26
C VAL A 5 -7.07 11.24 -32.32
N ILE A 6 -6.48 12.42 -32.48
CA ILE A 6 -5.41 12.93 -31.60
C ILE A 6 -5.94 13.21 -30.19
N PHE A 7 -7.15 13.79 -30.08
CA PHE A 7 -7.77 14.06 -28.79
C PHE A 7 -8.16 12.77 -28.06
N LEU A 8 -8.63 11.75 -28.79
CA LEU A 8 -8.95 10.44 -28.24
C LEU A 8 -7.68 9.68 -27.80
N ALA A 9 -6.58 9.81 -28.54
CA ALA A 9 -5.30 9.19 -28.18
C ALA A 9 -4.68 9.78 -26.89
N LEU A 10 -4.90 11.07 -26.60
CA LEU A 10 -4.39 11.72 -25.38
C LEU A 10 -5.08 11.24 -24.09
N ILE A 11 -6.32 10.73 -24.18
CA ILE A 11 -7.05 10.19 -23.01
C ILE A 11 -6.51 8.82 -22.59
N VAL A 12 -5.92 8.06 -23.53
CA VAL A 12 -5.43 6.69 -23.28
C VAL A 12 -4.08 6.67 -22.53
N LEU A 13 -3.37 7.80 -22.45
CA LEU A 13 -2.09 7.93 -21.72
C LEU A 13 -2.24 8.26 -20.23
N ALA A 14 -3.45 8.14 -19.65
CA ALA A 14 -3.65 8.25 -18.20
C ALA A 14 -3.04 7.04 -17.46
N GLY A 15 -1.71 6.98 -17.41
CA GLY A 15 -0.94 6.05 -16.59
C GLY A 15 -1.14 6.32 -15.09
N CYS A 16 -0.88 5.26 -14.30
CA CYS A 16 -1.06 5.13 -12.85
C CYS A 16 -1.22 6.46 -12.08
N ALA A 17 -2.41 6.68 -11.50
CA ALA A 17 -2.82 7.93 -10.88
C ALA A 17 -2.20 8.22 -9.49
N THR A 18 -1.40 7.29 -8.94
CA THR A 18 -0.81 7.42 -7.59
C THR A 18 0.70 7.65 -7.64
N LYS A 19 1.20 8.42 -6.69
CA LYS A 19 2.63 8.77 -6.56
C LYS A 19 3.19 8.21 -5.25
N PRO A 20 4.40 7.60 -5.28
CA PRO A 20 5.08 7.18 -4.07
C PRO A 20 5.22 8.33 -3.09
N ILE A 21 5.05 8.01 -1.81
CA ILE A 21 5.35 8.92 -0.71
C ILE A 21 6.48 8.33 0.15
N PRO A 22 7.51 9.11 0.49
CA PRO A 22 8.53 8.70 1.46
C PRO A 22 7.91 8.28 2.81
N PHE A 23 8.50 7.29 3.47
CA PHE A 23 7.95 6.74 4.72
C PHE A 23 7.90 7.78 5.84
N ASP A 24 8.94 8.60 5.98
CA ASP A 24 9.02 9.71 6.94
C ASP A 24 7.89 10.74 6.73
N GLN A 25 7.53 11.03 5.48
CA GLN A 25 6.51 12.02 5.11
C GLN A 25 5.07 11.50 5.17
N ALA A 26 4.87 10.18 5.16
CA ALA A 26 3.55 9.58 5.27
C ALA A 26 2.98 9.69 6.69
N LYS A 27 1.68 9.93 6.80
CA LYS A 27 0.99 10.10 8.09
C LYS A 27 0.77 8.74 8.75
N PRO A 28 0.98 8.58 10.07
CA PRO A 28 0.68 7.31 10.71
C PRO A 28 -0.82 7.00 10.64
N VAL A 29 -1.15 5.73 10.36
CA VAL A 29 -2.53 5.24 10.47
C VAL A 29 -3.00 5.41 11.93
N PRO A 30 -4.16 6.05 12.19
CA PRO A 30 -4.71 6.17 13.53
C PRO A 30 -5.00 4.79 14.15
N SER A 31 -4.80 4.64 15.46
CA SER A 31 -4.93 3.34 16.16
C SER A 31 -6.30 2.66 15.96
N LYS A 32 -7.37 3.42 15.74
CA LYS A 32 -8.70 2.87 15.45
C LYS A 32 -8.80 2.04 14.14
N ARG A 33 -7.81 2.18 13.24
CA ARG A 33 -7.71 1.44 11.98
C ARG A 33 -6.49 0.52 11.93
N LEU A 34 -5.83 0.30 13.07
CA LEU A 34 -4.81 -0.71 13.27
C LEU A 34 -5.46 -1.88 14.03
N TYR A 35 -5.55 -3.03 13.38
CA TYR A 35 -6.35 -4.16 13.88
C TYR A 35 -5.48 -5.31 14.40
N ALA A 36 -4.24 -5.45 13.93
CA ALA A 36 -3.34 -6.53 14.35
C ALA A 36 -1.85 -6.16 14.23
N PHE A 37 -0.99 -7.06 14.73
CA PHE A 37 0.47 -7.00 14.59
C PHE A 37 1.12 -5.74 15.19
N GLN A 38 0.64 -5.31 16.36
CA GLN A 38 1.15 -4.15 17.10
C GLN A 38 2.06 -4.54 18.29
N ASP A 39 2.35 -5.83 18.47
CA ASP A 39 3.24 -6.33 19.51
C ASP A 39 4.70 -6.13 19.14
N LYS A 40 5.32 -5.13 19.75
CA LYS A 40 6.71 -4.73 19.49
C LYS A 40 7.77 -5.74 19.94
N SER A 41 7.38 -6.83 20.62
CA SER A 41 8.32 -7.89 21.01
C SER A 41 8.73 -8.79 19.84
N GLN A 42 8.02 -8.72 18.71
CA GLN A 42 8.38 -9.49 17.52
C GLN A 42 9.67 -8.95 16.88
N PRO A 43 10.54 -9.83 16.36
CA PRO A 43 11.88 -9.47 15.89
C PRO A 43 11.86 -8.70 14.57
N ALA A 44 10.87 -8.93 13.70
CA ALA A 44 10.85 -8.36 12.36
C ALA A 44 9.70 -7.37 12.15
N LYS A 45 9.83 -6.51 11.12
CA LYS A 45 8.88 -5.43 10.82
C LYS A 45 8.45 -5.43 9.37
N ILE A 46 7.15 -5.23 9.14
CA ILE A 46 6.61 -4.87 7.84
C ILE A 46 6.20 -3.41 7.88
N LEU A 47 6.89 -2.58 7.09
CA LEU A 47 6.61 -1.16 6.94
C LEU A 47 5.79 -0.99 5.68
N VAL A 48 4.58 -0.47 5.79
CA VAL A 48 3.71 -0.25 4.64
C VAL A 48 3.36 1.22 4.47
N THR A 49 3.38 1.71 3.24
CA THR A 49 2.84 3.02 2.86
C THR A 49 1.77 2.87 1.81
N ARG A 50 0.74 3.71 1.88
CA ARG A 50 -0.18 3.93 0.76
C ARG A 50 0.25 5.16 -0.01
N ASP A 51 0.45 4.99 -1.32
CA ASP A 51 0.78 6.08 -2.23
C ASP A 51 -0.20 7.25 -2.11
N SER A 52 0.31 8.44 -2.42
CA SER A 52 -0.51 9.64 -2.56
C SER A 52 -1.28 9.63 -3.88
N GLY A 53 -2.45 10.27 -3.93
CA GLY A 53 -3.25 10.40 -5.15
C GLY A 53 -4.76 10.42 -4.90
N TYR A 54 -5.51 10.82 -5.92
CA TYR A 54 -6.97 10.89 -5.86
C TYR A 54 -7.65 9.54 -6.08
N GLN A 55 -6.93 8.52 -6.58
CA GLN A 55 -7.51 7.21 -6.84
C GLN A 55 -7.81 6.48 -5.52
N GLY A 56 -9.09 6.16 -5.31
CA GLY A 56 -9.54 5.39 -4.14
C GLY A 56 -9.47 6.14 -2.80
N PHE A 57 -9.41 7.47 -2.80
CA PHE A 57 -9.29 8.29 -1.58
C PHE A 57 -10.50 8.18 -0.63
N LEU A 58 -11.65 7.71 -1.12
CA LEU A 58 -12.89 7.61 -0.36
C LEU A 58 -13.06 6.27 0.39
N CYS A 59 -12.30 5.23 0.03
CA CYS A 59 -12.58 3.86 0.47
C CYS A 59 -11.53 3.25 1.41
N GLY A 60 -10.38 3.92 1.60
CA GLY A 60 -9.22 3.29 2.21
C GLY A 60 -8.75 2.04 1.45
N VAL A 61 -7.67 1.43 1.90
CA VAL A 61 -7.16 0.14 1.44
C VAL A 61 -7.08 -0.73 2.68
N LYS A 62 -7.63 -1.93 2.61
CA LYS A 62 -7.43 -2.93 3.64
C LYS A 62 -6.16 -3.69 3.34
N PHE A 63 -5.30 -3.79 4.35
CA PHE A 63 -4.04 -4.52 4.28
C PHE A 63 -4.10 -5.72 5.21
N TYR A 64 -3.69 -6.87 4.70
CA TYR A 64 -3.70 -8.13 5.42
C TYR A 64 -2.31 -8.73 5.46
N ILE A 65 -2.01 -9.39 6.58
CA ILE A 65 -0.81 -10.20 6.77
C ILE A 65 -1.31 -11.59 7.17
N ASP A 66 -0.91 -12.61 6.41
CA ASP A 66 -1.31 -14.01 6.56
C ASP A 66 -2.84 -14.19 6.62
N GLY A 67 -3.55 -13.43 5.77
CA GLY A 67 -5.02 -13.43 5.70
C GLY A 67 -5.73 -12.68 6.84
N LYS A 68 -5.00 -12.17 7.83
CA LYS A 68 -5.57 -11.38 8.94
C LYS A 68 -5.54 -9.90 8.61
N LEU A 69 -6.69 -9.22 8.77
CA LEU A 69 -6.78 -7.76 8.58
C LEU A 69 -5.84 -7.05 9.58
N ALA A 70 -4.82 -6.39 9.05
CA ALA A 70 -3.77 -5.74 9.82
C ALA A 70 -4.05 -4.24 10.00
N ALA A 71 -4.44 -3.55 8.93
CA ALA A 71 -4.86 -2.16 8.99
C ALA A 71 -5.78 -1.75 7.83
N GLN A 72 -6.39 -0.58 7.97
CA GLN A 72 -6.98 0.15 6.85
C GLN A 72 -6.24 1.48 6.64
N LEU A 73 -5.66 1.67 5.46
CA LEU A 73 -4.84 2.82 5.09
C LEU A 73 -5.62 3.78 4.16
N GLU A 74 -5.69 5.06 4.54
CA GLU A 74 -6.07 6.13 3.62
C GLU A 74 -4.87 6.58 2.78
N THR A 75 -5.14 7.40 1.76
CA THR A 75 -4.12 8.04 0.94
C THR A 75 -3.04 8.73 1.78
N SER A 76 -1.77 8.52 1.41
CA SER A 76 -0.61 9.12 2.07
C SER A 76 -0.39 8.71 3.54
N GLU A 77 -0.88 7.53 3.93
CA GLU A 77 -0.66 6.99 5.26
C GLU A 77 0.39 5.86 5.30
N LYS A 78 0.92 5.60 6.49
CA LYS A 78 1.86 4.53 6.80
C LYS A 78 1.46 3.73 8.03
N ALA A 79 1.81 2.46 8.04
CA ALA A 79 1.72 1.60 9.22
C ALA A 79 2.98 0.75 9.38
N ILE A 80 3.27 0.38 10.62
CA ILE A 80 4.33 -0.55 10.97
C ILE A 80 3.66 -1.74 11.66
N PHE A 81 4.01 -2.93 11.21
CA PHE A 81 3.56 -4.19 11.80
C PHE A 81 4.76 -4.97 12.28
N TYR A 82 4.61 -5.61 13.43
CA TYR A 82 5.63 -6.41 14.06
C TYR A 82 5.24 -7.87 13.90
N VAL A 83 6.12 -8.65 13.26
CA VAL A 83 5.87 -10.04 12.85
C VAL A 83 7.07 -10.92 13.18
N PRO A 84 6.87 -12.24 13.35
CA PRO A 84 7.98 -13.19 13.43
C PRO A 84 8.93 -13.06 12.24
N GLU A 85 10.17 -13.52 12.39
CA GLU A 85 11.03 -13.70 11.22
C GLU A 85 10.48 -14.82 10.32
N GLY A 86 10.62 -14.66 9.00
CA GLY A 86 10.22 -15.67 8.03
C GLY A 86 9.36 -15.14 6.89
N ALA A 87 8.71 -16.06 6.20
CA ALA A 87 7.87 -15.76 5.04
C ALA A 87 6.44 -15.43 5.46
N HIS A 88 5.96 -14.27 5.03
CA HIS A 88 4.60 -13.78 5.26
C HIS A 88 3.91 -13.50 3.93
N THR A 89 2.63 -13.86 3.86
CA THR A 89 1.78 -13.53 2.72
C THR A 89 1.04 -12.24 3.02
N VAL A 90 1.34 -11.18 2.27
CA VAL A 90 0.68 -9.89 2.38
C VAL A 90 -0.32 -9.71 1.26
N SER A 91 -1.45 -9.08 1.57
CA SER A 91 -2.43 -8.71 0.53
C SER A 91 -3.07 -7.36 0.79
N ALA A 92 -3.52 -6.72 -0.29
CA ALA A 92 -4.17 -5.43 -0.23
C ALA A 92 -5.39 -5.43 -1.15
N ASP A 93 -6.52 -4.98 -0.63
CA ASP A 93 -7.76 -4.77 -1.39
C ASP A 93 -8.35 -3.38 -1.12
N HIS A 94 -9.21 -2.93 -2.02
CA HIS A 94 -10.03 -1.75 -1.80
C HIS A 94 -11.38 -1.94 -2.48
N ASN A 95 -12.47 -1.38 -1.96
CA ASN A 95 -13.81 -1.59 -2.56
C ASN A 95 -14.30 -0.38 -3.37
N CYS A 96 -13.40 0.52 -3.76
CA CYS A 96 -13.73 1.68 -4.58
C CYS A 96 -13.91 1.24 -6.05
N HIS A 97 -15.18 1.13 -6.49
CA HIS A 97 -15.66 0.90 -7.86
C HIS A 97 -15.97 -0.56 -8.29
N GLY A 98 -16.13 -1.50 -7.36
CA GLY A 98 -16.59 -2.87 -7.66
C GLY A 98 -15.71 -3.95 -7.03
N PRO A 99 -15.87 -5.22 -7.44
CA PRO A 99 -14.90 -6.27 -7.10
C PRO A 99 -13.58 -5.88 -7.74
N VAL A 100 -12.57 -5.58 -6.92
CA VAL A 100 -11.21 -5.39 -7.41
C VAL A 100 -10.37 -6.56 -6.96
N ASP A 101 -9.44 -6.97 -7.83
CA ASP A 101 -8.47 -7.99 -7.47
C ASP A 101 -7.49 -7.40 -6.45
N GLY A 102 -7.40 -8.06 -5.30
CA GLY A 102 -6.34 -7.79 -4.35
C GLY A 102 -5.03 -8.37 -4.84
N THR A 103 -3.93 -7.65 -4.66
CA THR A 103 -2.60 -8.22 -4.93
C THR A 103 -2.15 -9.01 -3.72
N VAL A 104 -1.65 -10.23 -3.96
CA VAL A 104 -1.02 -11.09 -2.96
C VAL A 104 0.48 -11.17 -3.27
N LEU A 105 1.31 -10.92 -2.27
CA LEU A 105 2.76 -11.11 -2.35
C LEU A 105 3.24 -11.92 -1.15
N THR A 106 4.24 -12.78 -1.37
CA THR A 106 4.99 -13.39 -0.28
C THR A 106 6.27 -12.59 -0.09
N THR A 107 6.54 -12.19 1.16
CA THR A 107 7.75 -11.45 1.53
C THR A 107 8.45 -12.15 2.69
N THR A 108 9.77 -12.14 2.69
CA THR A 108 10.57 -12.70 3.79
C THR A 108 11.11 -11.56 4.63
N THR A 109 10.80 -11.58 5.92
CA THR A 109 11.23 -10.56 6.88
C THR A 109 12.36 -11.10 7.75
N GLU A 110 13.57 -10.57 7.57
CA GLU A 110 14.73 -10.85 8.44
C GLU A 110 14.93 -9.77 9.52
N ASP A 111 14.61 -8.51 9.22
CA ASP A 111 14.64 -7.39 10.18
C ASP A 111 13.52 -6.40 9.83
N SER A 112 13.56 -5.86 8.61
CA SER A 112 12.50 -5.00 8.11
C SER A 112 12.27 -5.17 6.61
N THR A 113 11.01 -5.10 6.21
CA THR A 113 10.61 -5.10 4.80
C THR A 113 9.69 -3.92 4.52
N GLY A 114 10.08 -3.12 3.54
CA GLY A 114 9.28 -2.01 3.05
C GLY A 114 8.35 -2.43 1.91
N LEU A 115 7.09 -2.03 2.03
CA LEU A 115 6.04 -2.29 1.04
C LEU A 115 5.31 -0.98 0.74
N ARG A 116 5.02 -0.74 -0.52
CA ARG A 116 4.12 0.35 -0.92
C ARG A 116 2.89 -0.20 -1.61
N ILE A 117 1.78 0.47 -1.39
CA ILE A 117 0.50 0.16 -2.00
C ILE A 117 0.15 1.28 -2.97
N SER A 118 0.02 0.91 -4.24
CA SER A 118 -0.51 1.76 -5.31
C SER A 118 -1.96 1.36 -5.59
N VAL A 119 -2.83 2.34 -5.87
CA VAL A 119 -4.24 2.08 -6.17
C VAL A 119 -4.52 2.47 -7.60
N GLY A 120 -4.86 1.47 -8.43
CA GLY A 120 -5.25 1.65 -9.82
C GLY A 120 -6.74 1.40 -10.04
N LEU A 121 -7.20 1.60 -11.27
CA LEU A 121 -8.57 1.26 -11.70
C LEU A 121 -8.85 -0.26 -11.62
N ASN A 122 -7.80 -1.08 -11.63
CA ASN A 122 -7.88 -2.54 -11.66
C ASN A 122 -7.57 -3.19 -10.31
N GLY A 123 -7.40 -2.43 -9.23
CA GLY A 123 -7.10 -2.99 -7.91
C GLY A 123 -5.97 -2.31 -7.15
N ALA A 124 -5.70 -2.85 -5.96
CA ALA A 124 -4.60 -2.42 -5.13
C ALA A 124 -3.38 -3.29 -5.45
N HIS A 125 -2.26 -2.64 -5.73
CA HIS A 125 -1.00 -3.28 -6.07
C HIS A 125 0.01 -3.07 -4.95
N ILE A 126 0.58 -4.16 -4.45
CA ILE A 126 1.67 -4.11 -3.49
C ILE A 126 2.97 -4.21 -4.29
N ASN A 127 3.96 -3.39 -3.95
CA ASN A 127 5.31 -3.50 -4.47
C ASN A 127 6.32 -3.40 -3.33
N PRO A 128 7.38 -4.23 -3.31
CA PRO A 128 8.51 -4.02 -2.42
C PRO A 128 9.17 -2.67 -2.68
N ILE A 129 9.62 -2.03 -1.61
CA ILE A 129 10.42 -0.81 -1.69
C ILE A 129 11.50 -0.84 -0.62
N ILE A 130 12.70 -0.41 -1.00
CA ILE A 130 13.74 -0.09 -0.03
C ILE A 130 13.46 1.33 0.44
N TYR A 131 13.01 1.48 1.68
CA TYR A 131 13.04 2.79 2.31
C TYR A 131 14.50 3.16 2.51
N GLN A 132 14.96 4.27 1.89
CA GLN A 132 16.27 4.79 2.22
C GLN A 132 16.29 5.05 3.71
N ALA A 133 17.25 4.44 4.41
CA ALA A 133 17.46 4.60 5.83
C ALA A 133 17.95 6.03 6.10
N ASP A 134 17.04 6.99 6.14
CA ASP A 134 17.31 8.29 6.73
C ASP A 134 16.83 8.31 8.19
N SER A 135 17.72 7.86 9.06
CA SER A 135 18.00 8.38 10.41
C SER A 135 16.85 8.73 11.38
N SER A 136 15.83 7.88 11.58
CA SER A 136 15.01 7.96 12.83
C SER A 136 14.11 6.74 13.11
N LEU A 137 14.68 5.55 13.13
CA LEU A 137 14.13 4.42 13.91
C LEU A 137 14.93 4.21 15.18
#